data_AF-A0A536G732-F1
#
_entry.id   AF-A0A536G732-F1
#
_cell.length_a   1.000
_cell.length_b   1.000
_cell.length_c   1.000
_cell.angle_alpha   90.00
_cell.angle_beta   90.00
_cell.angle_gamma   90.00
#
_symmetry.space_group_name_H-M   'P 1'
#
loop_
_entity.id
_entity.type
_entity.pdbx_description
1 polymer ?
#
loop_
_entity_poly.entity_id
_entity_poly.type
_entity_poly.pdbx_seq_one_letter_code
_entity_poly.pdbx_strand_id
1 'polypeptide(L)'
;TDIQRPAMASAVECEIVSLHIHGAAADHIGPLVDPLLVSGVPTYLWWMGTPPFGKGELHEALRICDALVFDSSRFEEPYHALRGLSKLITIAHERLGLADLQWSRLRAWRESLAQFFTPFDRRPFLAGISELGIDYAGDGRGNRIGAAFITGWMAAALGWKLQRAAAGAGGIVAAYYRAGQRTVEVHFRSVRKEHLAPGELSAVRVAGTAGGMTFRLSVQRDPERPPIPPREPAYRTMHPTGGEDEAGIELASRRAEWHREVLHENLDSLHHTATGDPPGESRPRHPVVFTRERRRTDTAQVFLTIIEIGESAPLRHVQQVEHQDEATLLLDLLATGTHDSVFNRSLLRAFELMRKV
;
A
#
# COMPACT_ATOMS: atom_id res chain seq x y z
N THR A 1 28.61 -5.24 -14.76
CA THR A 1 28.88 -5.66 -13.37
C THR A 1 27.75 -6.59 -12.97
N ASP A 2 28.01 -7.89 -13.01
CA ASP A 2 27.02 -8.92 -12.69
C ASP A 2 26.61 -8.82 -11.23
N ILE A 3 25.30 -8.73 -10.99
CA ILE A 3 24.73 -8.84 -9.64
C ILE A 3 24.67 -10.34 -9.34
N GLN A 4 25.69 -10.85 -8.65
CA GLN A 4 25.59 -12.16 -8.02
C GLN A 4 24.46 -12.13 -7.00
N ARG A 5 23.38 -12.88 -7.27
CA ARG A 5 22.41 -13.24 -6.23
C ARG A 5 23.16 -14.07 -5.18
N PRO A 6 23.08 -13.75 -3.88
CA PRO A 6 23.72 -14.57 -2.87
C PRO A 6 23.06 -15.95 -2.87
N ALA A 7 23.82 -16.94 -3.34
CA ALA A 7 23.50 -18.35 -3.22
C ALA A 7 23.85 -18.77 -1.80
N MET A 8 22.91 -18.59 -0.86
CA MET A 8 22.77 -19.35 0.40
C MET A 8 21.60 -18.73 1.18
N ALA A 9 20.48 -19.44 1.24
CA ALA A 9 19.48 -19.17 2.26
C ALA A 9 20.13 -19.52 3.61
N SER A 10 20.55 -18.50 4.37
CA SER A 10 20.94 -18.66 5.76
C SER A 10 19.72 -19.20 6.52
N ALA A 11 19.90 -20.25 7.33
CA ALA A 11 18.85 -20.69 8.23
C ALA A 11 18.53 -19.53 9.18
N VAL A 12 17.31 -19.00 9.09
CA VAL A 12 16.83 -18.01 10.05
C VAL A 12 16.46 -18.79 11.32
N GLU A 13 17.31 -18.70 12.34
CA GLU A 13 16.97 -19.16 13.68
C GLU A 13 16.02 -18.14 14.30
N CYS A 14 14.84 -18.58 14.70
CA CYS A 14 13.80 -17.75 15.28
C CYS A 14 13.39 -18.34 16.62
N GLU A 15 13.49 -17.54 17.67
CA GLU A 15 12.92 -17.84 18.98
C GLU A 15 11.71 -16.92 19.19
N ILE A 16 10.60 -17.50 19.64
CA ILE A 16 9.37 -16.76 19.95
C ILE A 16 9.08 -16.96 21.43
N VAL A 17 9.27 -15.90 22.22
CA VAL A 17 8.93 -15.87 23.64
C VAL A 17 7.62 -15.11 23.83
N SER A 18 6.60 -15.77 24.39
CA SER A 18 5.30 -15.15 24.69
C SER A 18 5.16 -14.90 26.19
N LEU A 19 5.05 -13.64 26.58
CA LEU A 19 4.88 -13.22 27.97
C LEU A 19 3.44 -12.75 28.21
N HIS A 20 2.79 -13.27 29.25
CA HIS A 20 1.47 -12.82 29.69
C HIS A 20 1.61 -12.08 31.03
N ILE A 21 1.65 -10.75 30.97
CA ILE A 21 1.92 -9.89 32.13
C ILE A 21 0.60 -9.30 32.64
N HIS A 22 0.36 -9.38 33.96
CA HIS A 22 -0.87 -8.92 34.58
C HIS A 22 -0.61 -8.10 35.86
N GLY A 23 -1.55 -7.23 36.20
CA GLY A 23 -1.49 -6.42 37.43
C GLY A 23 -0.29 -5.47 37.47
N ALA A 24 0.26 -5.24 38.67
CA ALA A 24 1.34 -4.28 38.89
C ALA A 24 2.64 -4.59 38.11
N ALA A 25 2.82 -5.83 37.64
CA ALA A 25 3.97 -6.20 36.82
C ALA A 25 3.96 -5.51 35.44
N ALA A 26 2.79 -5.11 34.93
CA ALA A 26 2.65 -4.40 33.66
C ALA A 26 3.29 -3.00 33.69
N ASP A 27 3.41 -2.40 34.87
CA ASP A 27 4.08 -1.11 35.05
C ASP A 27 5.62 -1.23 35.00
N HIS A 28 6.15 -2.46 34.90
CA HIS A 28 7.59 -2.76 34.94
C HIS A 28 8.03 -3.66 33.77
N ILE A 29 7.51 -3.41 32.56
CA ILE A 29 7.83 -4.21 31.35
C ILE A 29 9.32 -4.17 31.01
N GLY A 30 9.99 -3.04 31.17
CA GLY A 30 11.41 -2.89 30.79
C GLY A 30 12.30 -3.96 31.42
N PRO A 31 12.38 -4.03 32.76
CA PRO A 31 13.16 -5.05 33.46
C PRO A 31 12.76 -6.52 33.18
N LEU A 32 11.51 -6.77 32.76
CA LEU A 32 11.04 -8.12 32.41
C LEU A 32 11.51 -8.56 31.03
N VAL A 33 11.62 -7.62 30.08
CA VAL A 33 11.95 -7.89 28.68
C VAL A 33 13.45 -7.75 28.41
N ASP A 34 14.14 -6.82 29.07
CA ASP A 34 15.57 -6.52 28.86
C ASP A 34 16.49 -7.78 28.89
N PRO A 35 16.32 -8.75 29.82
CA PRO A 35 17.16 -9.96 29.84
C PRO A 35 16.93 -10.92 28.67
N LEU A 36 15.81 -10.77 27.94
CA LEU A 36 15.47 -11.58 26.76
C LEU A 36 16.01 -10.97 25.46
N LEU A 37 16.51 -9.73 25.51
CA LEU A 37 17.02 -9.05 24.34
C LEU A 37 18.46 -9.49 24.03
N VAL A 38 18.74 -9.67 22.74
CA VAL A 38 20.09 -10.00 22.27
C VAL A 38 20.90 -8.71 22.14
N SER A 39 21.97 -8.61 22.92
CA SER A 39 22.88 -7.47 22.87
C SER A 39 23.45 -7.25 21.46
N GLY A 40 23.40 -5.99 21.00
CA GLY A 40 23.95 -5.58 19.69
C GLY A 40 23.00 -5.78 18.50
N VAL A 41 21.75 -6.21 18.74
CA VAL A 41 20.70 -6.32 17.71
C VAL A 41 19.67 -5.20 17.90
N PRO A 42 19.27 -4.48 16.84
CA PRO A 42 18.21 -3.47 16.94
C PRO A 42 16.90 -4.07 17.44
N THR A 43 16.33 -3.44 18.48
CA THR A 43 15.10 -3.87 19.14
C THR A 43 13.94 -2.98 18.71
N TYR A 44 12.92 -3.59 18.10
CA TYR A 44 11.73 -2.89 17.62
C TYR A 44 10.53 -3.23 18.51
N LEU A 45 9.88 -2.21 19.08
CA LEU A 45 8.61 -2.36 19.76
C LEU A 45 7.48 -2.20 18.74
N TRP A 46 6.82 -3.30 18.38
CA TRP A 46 5.61 -3.23 17.58
C TRP A 46 4.37 -3.19 18.48
N TRP A 47 3.70 -2.04 18.51
CA TRP A 47 2.47 -1.88 19.28
C TRP A 47 1.24 -2.14 18.41
N MET A 48 0.44 -3.13 18.80
CA MET A 48 -0.81 -3.45 18.13
C MET A 48 -1.92 -2.50 18.59
N GLY A 49 -2.52 -1.76 17.65
CA GLY A 49 -3.57 -0.78 17.93
C GLY A 49 -3.02 0.59 18.35
N THR A 50 -3.62 1.21 19.37
CA THR A 50 -3.22 2.55 19.83
C THR A 50 -2.22 2.43 20.98
N PRO A 51 -0.97 2.95 20.85
CA PRO A 51 -0.05 3.02 21.96
C PRO A 51 -0.63 3.85 23.12
N PRO A 52 -0.44 3.44 24.38
CA PRO A 52 -1.00 4.11 25.54
C PRO A 52 -0.13 5.33 25.89
N PHE A 53 -0.20 6.35 25.05
CA PHE A 53 0.60 7.56 25.17
C PHE A 53 0.45 8.22 26.54
N GLY A 54 1.59 8.52 27.18
CA GLY A 54 1.64 9.14 28.50
C GLY A 54 1.48 8.18 29.68
N LYS A 55 1.32 6.86 29.44
CA LYS A 55 1.35 5.86 30.50
C LYS A 55 2.76 5.31 30.75
N GLY A 56 3.00 4.85 31.97
CA GLY A 56 4.28 4.30 32.41
C GLY A 56 4.72 3.07 31.60
N GLU A 57 3.78 2.16 31.31
CA GLU A 57 4.01 0.93 30.52
C GLU A 57 4.69 1.21 29.17
N LEU A 58 4.21 2.19 28.42
CA LEU A 58 4.81 2.57 27.13
C LEU A 58 6.18 3.22 27.35
N HIS A 59 6.30 4.11 28.34
CA HIS A 59 7.57 4.77 28.61
C HIS A 59 8.68 3.78 29.01
N GLU A 60 8.36 2.79 29.86
CA GLU A 60 9.25 1.70 30.26
C GLU A 60 9.72 0.89 29.05
N ALA A 61 8.77 0.46 28.20
CA ALA A 61 9.09 -0.31 26.99
C ALA A 61 9.95 0.49 26.01
N LEU A 62 9.65 1.78 25.80
CA LEU A 62 10.43 2.63 24.90
C LEU A 62 11.88 2.90 25.37
N ARG A 63 12.22 2.66 26.64
CA ARG A 63 13.61 2.81 27.12
C ARG A 63 14.54 1.68 26.69
N ILE A 64 13.98 0.52 26.37
CA ILE A 64 14.72 -0.69 26.00
C ILE A 64 14.61 -1.01 24.50
N CYS A 65 14.00 -0.13 23.72
CA CYS A 65 13.80 -0.32 22.28
C CYS A 65 14.41 0.82 21.47
N ASP A 66 14.91 0.50 20.29
CA ASP A 66 15.48 1.48 19.34
C ASP A 66 14.41 2.15 18.49
N ALA A 67 13.24 1.51 18.33
CA ALA A 67 12.15 2.08 17.55
C ALA A 67 10.76 1.60 17.97
N LEU A 68 9.77 2.46 17.77
CA LEU A 68 8.35 2.15 17.91
C LEU A 68 7.72 1.99 16.52
N VAL A 69 7.17 0.81 16.28
CA VAL A 69 6.37 0.48 15.08
C VAL A 69 4.90 0.47 15.47
N PHE A 70 4.06 1.14 14.67
CA PHE A 70 2.62 1.22 14.88
C PHE A 70 1.89 1.36 13.54
N ASP A 71 0.57 1.20 13.57
CA ASP A 71 -0.29 1.48 12.43
C ASP A 71 -1.30 2.56 12.80
N SER A 72 -1.07 3.79 12.36
CA SER A 72 -1.95 4.90 12.70
C SER A 72 -3.35 4.76 12.10
N SER A 73 -3.53 3.97 11.05
CA SER A 73 -4.87 3.68 10.50
C SER A 73 -5.77 2.92 11.48
N ARG A 74 -5.17 2.25 12.48
CA ARG A 74 -5.86 1.45 13.50
C ARG A 74 -6.08 2.19 14.82
N PHE A 75 -5.85 3.51 14.86
CA PHE A 75 -6.06 4.28 16.07
C PHE A 75 -7.55 4.42 16.41
N GLU A 76 -7.91 4.11 17.65
CA GLU A 76 -9.27 4.23 18.16
C GLU A 76 -9.65 5.70 18.42
N GLU A 77 -8.69 6.47 18.96
CA GLU A 77 -8.80 7.91 19.18
C GLU A 77 -7.74 8.70 18.38
N PRO A 78 -7.89 8.83 17.05
CA PRO A 78 -6.89 9.41 16.15
C PRO A 78 -6.31 10.75 16.58
N TYR A 79 -7.13 11.66 17.10
CA TYR A 79 -6.66 12.96 17.56
C TYR A 79 -5.73 12.83 18.79
N HIS A 80 -6.14 12.05 19.78
CA HIS A 80 -5.37 11.84 21.01
C HIS A 80 -4.08 11.09 20.71
N ALA A 81 -4.14 10.08 19.84
CA ALA A 81 -2.99 9.31 19.40
C ALA A 81 -1.97 10.17 18.62
N LEU A 82 -2.41 10.98 17.64
CA LEU A 82 -1.53 11.91 16.91
C LEU A 82 -0.94 12.99 17.84
N ARG A 83 -1.70 13.45 18.85
CA ARG A 83 -1.16 14.34 19.88
C ARG A 83 -0.07 13.65 20.71
N GLY A 84 -0.26 12.39 21.06
CA GLY A 84 0.74 11.55 21.73
C GLY A 84 2.02 11.42 20.90
N LEU A 85 1.88 11.03 19.63
CA LEU A 85 2.99 10.91 18.69
C LEU A 85 3.75 12.23 18.46
N SER A 86 3.04 13.35 18.29
CA SER A 86 3.70 14.65 18.10
C SER A 86 4.53 15.09 19.31
N LYS A 87 4.04 14.80 20.53
CA LYS A 87 4.84 14.98 21.76
C LYS A 87 6.03 14.02 21.78
N LEU A 88 5.79 12.75 21.43
CA LEU A 88 6.84 11.74 21.40
C LEU A 88 7.96 12.15 20.45
N ILE A 89 7.69 12.60 19.22
CA ILE A 89 8.70 13.13 18.28
C ILE A 89 9.49 14.31 18.87
N THR A 90 8.83 15.15 19.66
CA THR A 90 9.49 16.34 20.22
C THR A 90 10.45 15.97 21.37
N ILE A 91 10.17 14.88 22.08
CA ILE A 91 10.91 14.44 23.27
C ILE A 91 11.92 13.33 22.93
N ALA A 92 11.56 12.48 21.98
CA ALA A 92 12.42 11.50 21.34
C ALA A 92 13.46 12.26 20.51
N HIS A 93 14.55 12.64 21.16
CA HIS A 93 15.82 12.94 20.49
C HIS A 93 16.20 11.75 19.57
N GLU A 94 17.25 11.92 18.75
CA GLU A 94 17.73 11.02 17.66
C GLU A 94 17.93 9.51 18.00
N ARG A 95 17.58 9.06 19.21
CA ARG A 95 17.75 7.70 19.72
C ARG A 95 16.54 6.78 19.51
N LEU A 96 15.33 7.32 19.38
CA LEU A 96 14.11 6.50 19.18
C LEU A 96 13.54 6.73 17.77
N GLY A 97 13.60 5.70 16.94
CA GLY A 97 12.94 5.66 15.64
C GLY A 97 11.43 5.52 15.76
N LEU A 98 10.68 6.12 14.84
CA LEU A 98 9.23 5.97 14.76
C LEU A 98 8.86 5.52 13.36
N ALA A 99 8.08 4.47 13.28
CA ALA A 99 7.68 3.93 12.00
C ALA A 99 6.19 3.58 11.97
N ASP A 100 5.52 4.14 10.97
CA ASP A 100 4.07 4.04 10.81
C ASP A 100 3.75 3.25 9.54
N LEU A 101 3.04 2.14 9.68
CA LEU A 101 2.62 1.32 8.54
C LEU A 101 1.70 2.09 7.60
N GLN A 102 0.87 3.01 8.11
CA GLN A 102 0.05 3.87 7.26
C GLN A 102 0.92 4.81 6.40
N TRP A 103 2.03 5.33 6.93
CA TRP A 103 2.96 6.16 6.18
C TRP A 103 3.67 5.38 5.06
N SER A 104 4.00 4.12 5.33
CA SER A 104 4.52 3.19 4.31
C SER A 104 3.49 2.93 3.21
N ARG A 105 2.21 2.73 3.55
CA ARG A 105 1.09 2.60 2.58
C ARG A 105 0.90 3.83 1.69
N LEU A 106 1.27 5.00 2.19
CA LEU A 106 1.21 6.25 1.44
C LEU A 106 2.41 6.48 0.51
N ARG A 107 3.42 5.60 0.52
CA ARG A 107 4.61 5.74 -0.32
C ARG A 107 4.27 5.84 -1.81
N ALA A 108 3.45 4.92 -2.33
CA ALA A 108 3.04 4.93 -3.73
C ALA A 108 2.32 6.24 -4.11
N TRP A 109 1.48 6.77 -3.23
CA TRP A 109 0.81 8.06 -3.45
C TRP A 109 1.82 9.21 -3.53
N ARG A 110 2.76 9.27 -2.59
CA ARG A 110 3.81 10.30 -2.57
C ARG A 110 4.68 10.24 -3.82
N GLU A 111 5.06 9.04 -4.25
CA GLU A 111 5.86 8.82 -5.46
C GLU A 111 5.11 9.25 -6.73
N SER A 112 3.86 8.82 -6.94
CA SER A 112 3.07 9.23 -8.12
C SER A 112 2.85 10.74 -8.17
N LEU A 113 2.63 11.39 -7.03
CA LEU A 113 2.52 12.85 -6.96
C LEU A 113 3.85 13.54 -7.28
N ALA A 114 4.97 13.08 -6.71
CA ALA A 114 6.29 13.66 -6.93
C ALA A 114 6.76 13.50 -8.39
N GLN A 115 6.50 12.34 -9.01
CA GLN A 115 6.88 12.04 -10.40
C GLN A 115 6.36 13.07 -11.41
N PHE A 116 5.18 13.65 -11.17
CA PHE A 116 4.65 14.71 -12.03
C PHE A 116 5.58 15.93 -12.08
N PHE A 117 6.21 16.30 -10.96
CA PHE A 117 7.06 17.48 -10.83
C PHE A 117 8.54 17.21 -11.09
N THR A 118 8.95 15.95 -11.30
CA THR A 118 10.34 15.57 -11.57
C THR A 118 10.94 16.25 -12.82
N PRO A 119 10.25 16.27 -13.98
CA PRO A 119 10.76 16.91 -15.20
C PRO A 119 11.02 18.41 -15.00
N PHE A 120 12.12 18.91 -15.57
CA PHE A 120 12.55 20.30 -15.40
C PHE A 120 11.44 21.31 -15.71
N ASP A 121 10.73 21.14 -16.83
CA ASP A 121 9.67 22.04 -17.30
C ASP A 121 8.42 22.04 -16.40
N ARG A 122 8.26 21.01 -15.55
CA ARG A 122 7.11 20.89 -14.64
C ARG A 122 7.41 21.37 -13.22
N ARG A 123 8.69 21.55 -12.85
CA ARG A 123 9.07 22.06 -11.53
C ARG A 123 8.46 23.43 -11.19
N PRO A 124 8.32 24.39 -12.13
CA PRO A 124 7.67 25.68 -11.83
C PRO A 124 6.24 25.54 -11.32
N PHE A 125 5.52 24.47 -11.68
CA PHE A 125 4.16 24.22 -11.20
C PHE A 125 4.09 23.99 -9.68
N LEU A 126 5.17 23.57 -9.02
CA LEU A 126 5.22 23.43 -7.55
C LEU A 126 4.89 24.74 -6.83
N ALA A 127 5.44 25.86 -7.32
CA ALA A 127 5.17 27.19 -6.77
C ALA A 127 3.79 27.74 -7.15
N GLY A 128 3.14 27.09 -8.13
CA GLY A 128 1.85 27.44 -8.68
C GLY A 128 0.66 26.68 -8.09
N ILE A 129 0.90 25.67 -7.24
CA ILE A 129 -0.17 24.90 -6.59
C ILE A 129 -1.08 25.85 -5.82
N SER A 130 -2.38 25.76 -6.08
CA SER A 130 -3.43 26.53 -5.39
C SER A 130 -4.52 25.64 -4.78
N GLU A 131 -4.60 24.37 -5.17
CA GLU A 131 -5.61 23.43 -4.69
C GLU A 131 -5.02 22.04 -4.45
N LEU A 132 -5.43 21.40 -3.35
CA LEU A 132 -5.20 20.00 -3.02
C LEU A 132 -6.52 19.34 -2.56
N GLY A 133 -7.04 18.42 -3.34
CA GLY A 133 -8.22 17.62 -2.99
C GLY A 133 -7.83 16.19 -2.64
N ILE A 134 -8.35 15.64 -1.54
CA ILE A 134 -8.11 14.25 -1.13
C ILE A 134 -9.45 13.56 -0.85
N ASP A 135 -9.68 12.44 -1.54
CA ASP A 135 -10.81 11.56 -1.27
C ASP A 135 -10.32 10.34 -0.49
N TYR A 136 -11.02 9.98 0.58
CA TYR A 136 -10.70 8.83 1.41
C TYR A 136 -11.96 8.01 1.73
N ALA A 137 -11.80 6.71 1.98
CA ALA A 137 -12.91 5.80 2.22
C ALA A 137 -13.47 5.91 3.64
N GLY A 138 -14.79 5.83 3.77
CA GLY A 138 -15.48 5.64 5.04
C GLY A 138 -15.89 6.91 5.77
N ASP A 139 -16.93 6.78 6.59
CA ASP A 139 -17.57 7.89 7.29
C ASP A 139 -16.90 8.07 8.68
N GLY A 140 -16.42 9.29 9.01
CA GLY A 140 -15.88 9.58 10.35
C GLY A 140 -14.67 10.51 10.38
N ARG A 141 -14.42 11.11 11.56
CA ARG A 141 -13.26 12.00 11.79
C ARG A 141 -11.93 11.23 11.85
N GLY A 142 -11.97 9.97 12.29
CA GLY A 142 -10.78 9.14 12.46
C GLY A 142 -10.13 8.68 11.15
N ASN A 143 -10.93 8.51 10.10
CA ASN A 143 -10.50 8.05 8.78
C ASN A 143 -9.64 9.09 8.01
N ARG A 144 -9.35 10.25 8.61
CA ARG A 144 -8.66 11.37 7.96
C ARG A 144 -7.15 11.32 8.09
N ILE A 145 -6.57 10.40 8.88
CA ILE A 145 -5.13 10.35 9.15
C ILE A 145 -4.33 10.25 7.85
N GLY A 146 -4.70 9.36 6.94
CA GLY A 146 -4.00 9.22 5.65
C GLY A 146 -4.00 10.51 4.82
N ALA A 147 -5.16 11.19 4.76
CA ALA A 147 -5.30 12.46 4.07
C ALA A 147 -4.49 13.59 4.75
N ALA A 148 -4.49 13.60 6.09
CA ALA A 148 -3.68 14.52 6.88
C ALA A 148 -2.18 14.30 6.66
N PHE A 149 -1.72 13.06 6.49
CA PHE A 149 -0.31 12.78 6.20
C PHE A 149 0.12 13.24 4.81
N ILE A 150 -0.66 13.00 3.75
CA ILE A 150 -0.35 13.54 2.42
C ILE A 150 -0.30 15.07 2.45
N THR A 151 -1.28 15.70 3.10
CA THR A 151 -1.31 17.16 3.26
C THR A 151 -0.11 17.66 4.08
N GLY A 152 0.20 16.99 5.18
CA GLY A 152 1.33 17.31 6.06
C GLY A 152 2.67 17.17 5.34
N TRP A 153 2.82 16.14 4.51
CA TRP A 153 3.98 15.94 3.65
C TRP A 153 4.16 17.06 2.63
N MET A 154 3.12 17.39 1.87
CA MET A 154 3.18 18.49 0.90
C MET A 154 3.46 19.83 1.60
N ALA A 155 2.80 20.09 2.73
CA ALA A 155 3.02 21.30 3.51
C ALA A 155 4.46 21.39 4.08
N ALA A 156 5.01 20.27 4.55
CA ALA A 156 6.39 20.20 5.03
C ALA A 156 7.40 20.40 3.89
N ALA A 157 7.18 19.75 2.74
CA ALA A 157 8.08 19.79 1.59
C ALA A 157 8.07 21.15 0.89
N LEU A 158 6.92 21.83 0.82
CA LEU A 158 6.73 23.08 0.09
C LEU A 158 6.67 24.31 0.99
N GLY A 159 6.90 24.14 2.30
CA GLY A 159 6.94 25.23 3.27
C GLY A 159 5.59 25.90 3.53
N TRP A 160 4.47 25.21 3.26
CA TRP A 160 3.13 25.76 3.48
C TRP A 160 2.85 25.96 4.97
N LYS A 161 2.13 27.03 5.30
CA LYS A 161 1.77 27.38 6.69
C LYS A 161 0.26 27.44 6.86
N LEU A 162 -0.30 26.54 7.67
CA LEU A 162 -1.72 26.50 7.96
C LEU A 162 -2.21 27.84 8.53
N GLN A 163 -3.24 28.42 7.92
CA GLN A 163 -3.87 29.67 8.38
C GLN A 163 -5.17 29.40 9.11
N ARG A 164 -6.05 28.62 8.50
CA ARG A 164 -7.36 28.26 9.06
C ARG A 164 -7.75 26.88 8.54
N ALA A 165 -8.53 26.15 9.33
CA ALA A 165 -9.17 24.93 8.89
C ALA A 165 -10.53 24.80 9.59
N ALA A 166 -11.43 24.05 8.97
CA ALA A 166 -12.72 23.68 9.51
C ALA A 166 -13.08 22.27 9.06
N ALA A 167 -13.79 21.52 9.90
CA ALA A 167 -14.44 20.28 9.51
C ALA A 167 -15.94 20.48 9.35
N GLY A 168 -16.48 19.88 8.29
CA GLY A 168 -17.92 19.72 8.11
C GLY A 168 -18.41 18.36 8.59
N ALA A 169 -19.71 18.14 8.44
CA ALA A 169 -20.34 16.84 8.59
C ALA A 169 -19.78 15.82 7.56
N GLY A 170 -19.90 14.53 7.85
CA GLY A 170 -19.58 13.47 6.89
C GLY A 170 -18.11 13.39 6.47
N GLY A 171 -17.16 13.78 7.35
CA GLY A 171 -15.74 13.62 7.03
C GLY A 171 -15.12 14.77 6.23
N ILE A 172 -15.89 15.77 5.79
CA ILE A 172 -15.38 16.90 5.02
C ILE A 172 -14.43 17.77 5.85
N VAL A 173 -13.32 18.20 5.25
CA VAL A 173 -12.39 19.18 5.82
C VAL A 173 -12.08 20.22 4.75
N ALA A 174 -12.04 21.49 5.14
CA ALA A 174 -11.50 22.57 4.32
C ALA A 174 -10.40 23.29 5.12
N ALA A 175 -9.23 23.49 4.51
CA ALA A 175 -8.12 24.18 5.12
C ALA A 175 -7.45 25.13 4.13
N TYR A 176 -6.97 26.26 4.63
CA TYR A 176 -6.24 27.24 3.83
C TYR A 176 -4.83 27.37 4.37
N TYR A 177 -3.86 27.19 3.49
CA TYR A 177 -2.44 27.33 3.78
C TYR A 177 -1.87 28.54 3.06
N ARG A 178 -0.91 29.20 3.67
CA ARG A 178 -0.07 30.21 3.02
C ARG A 178 1.14 29.54 2.38
N ALA A 179 1.36 29.80 1.10
CA ALA A 179 2.53 29.37 0.32
C ALA A 179 3.19 30.61 -0.31
N GLY A 180 4.12 31.23 0.42
CA GLY A 180 4.65 32.55 0.05
C GLY A 180 3.55 33.62 0.04
N GLN A 181 3.31 34.24 -1.11
CA GLN A 181 2.24 35.23 -1.33
C GLN A 181 0.91 34.61 -1.77
N ARG A 182 0.86 33.28 -1.97
CA ARG A 182 -0.33 32.58 -2.44
C ARG A 182 -1.02 31.86 -1.29
N THR A 183 -2.28 31.51 -1.55
CA THR A 183 -3.07 30.63 -0.69
C THR A 183 -3.26 29.30 -1.42
N VAL A 184 -3.10 28.20 -0.68
CA VAL A 184 -3.44 26.85 -1.12
C VAL A 184 -4.68 26.40 -0.36
N GLU A 185 -5.70 26.03 -1.10
CA GLU A 185 -6.92 25.45 -0.54
C GLU A 185 -6.79 23.92 -0.50
N VAL A 186 -7.13 23.33 0.63
CA VAL A 186 -7.06 21.89 0.86
C VAL A 186 -8.43 21.38 1.25
N HIS A 187 -8.92 20.37 0.53
CA HIS A 187 -10.24 19.78 0.76
C HIS A 187 -10.15 18.28 0.97
N PHE A 188 -10.76 17.77 2.03
CA PHE A 188 -10.97 16.34 2.21
C PHE A 188 -12.43 15.99 1.94
N ARG A 189 -12.65 14.88 1.25
CA ARG A 189 -13.98 14.31 1.04
C ARG A 189 -13.99 12.84 1.45
N SER A 190 -14.96 12.47 2.26
CA SER A 190 -15.25 11.05 2.49
C SER A 190 -16.02 10.51 1.29
N VAL A 191 -15.63 9.34 0.82
CA VAL A 191 -16.29 8.60 -0.25
C VAL A 191 -16.63 7.19 0.21
N ARG A 192 -17.69 6.61 -0.35
CA ARG A 192 -18.05 5.22 -0.13
C ARG A 192 -17.48 4.36 -1.26
N LYS A 193 -16.55 3.48 -0.93
CA LYS A 193 -16.02 2.46 -1.83
C LYS A 193 -15.99 1.13 -1.08
N GLU A 194 -16.82 0.17 -1.51
CA GLU A 194 -17.02 -1.10 -0.79
C GLU A 194 -15.75 -1.96 -0.69
N HIS A 195 -14.80 -1.79 -1.62
CA HIS A 195 -13.55 -2.54 -1.67
C HIS A 195 -12.39 -1.87 -0.91
N LEU A 196 -12.58 -0.66 -0.37
CA LEU A 196 -11.55 0.05 0.39
C LEU A 196 -11.85 -0.03 1.88
N ALA A 197 -10.80 -0.26 2.68
CA ALA A 197 -10.92 -0.17 4.12
C ALA A 197 -11.13 1.31 4.54
N PRO A 198 -11.86 1.56 5.65
CA PRO A 198 -11.99 2.91 6.19
C PRO A 198 -10.64 3.60 6.38
N GLY A 199 -10.52 4.84 5.91
CA GLY A 199 -9.31 5.65 5.97
C GLY A 199 -8.32 5.47 4.81
N GLU A 200 -8.52 4.48 3.94
CA GLU A 200 -7.72 4.37 2.71
C GLU A 200 -8.01 5.52 1.74
N LEU A 201 -6.96 5.99 1.06
CA LEU A 201 -7.13 7.02 0.04
C LEU A 201 -7.72 6.43 -1.23
N SER A 202 -8.68 7.13 -1.82
CA SER A 202 -9.24 6.81 -3.13
C SER A 202 -8.71 7.73 -4.22
N ALA A 203 -8.45 9.00 -3.94
CA ALA A 203 -7.93 9.93 -4.94
C ALA A 203 -7.17 11.10 -4.29
N VAL A 204 -6.15 11.59 -4.99
CA VAL A 204 -5.47 12.86 -4.67
C VAL A 204 -5.44 13.72 -5.93
N ARG A 205 -5.86 14.97 -5.80
CA ARG A 205 -5.95 15.95 -6.88
C ARG A 205 -5.14 17.18 -6.51
N VAL A 206 -4.31 17.65 -7.43
CA VAL A 206 -3.50 18.86 -7.27
C VAL A 206 -3.76 19.75 -8.47
N ALA A 207 -4.07 21.02 -8.24
CA ALA A 207 -4.25 21.98 -9.32
C ALA A 207 -3.58 23.31 -8.99
N GLY A 208 -3.27 24.06 -10.05
CA GLY A 208 -2.58 25.33 -9.90
C GLY A 208 -2.29 26.03 -11.21
N THR A 209 -1.54 27.12 -11.11
CA THR A 209 -1.12 27.94 -12.26
C THR A 209 0.34 28.37 -12.13
N ALA A 210 1.13 28.21 -13.18
CA ALA A 210 2.48 28.75 -13.26
C ALA A 210 2.80 29.20 -14.70
N GLY A 211 3.46 30.35 -14.84
CA GLY A 211 3.86 30.86 -16.16
C GLY A 211 2.69 31.10 -17.12
N GLY A 212 1.50 31.44 -16.61
CA GLY A 212 0.28 31.61 -17.42
C GLY A 212 -0.41 30.31 -17.82
N MET A 213 0.13 29.15 -17.46
CA MET A 213 -0.47 27.84 -17.74
C MET A 213 -1.15 27.28 -16.49
N THR A 214 -2.36 26.76 -16.66
CA THR A 214 -3.05 25.94 -15.66
C THR A 214 -2.54 24.52 -15.71
N PHE A 215 -2.53 23.82 -14.57
CA PHE A 215 -2.34 22.37 -14.55
C PHE A 215 -3.30 21.71 -13.58
N ARG A 216 -3.63 20.45 -13.87
CA ARG A 216 -4.37 19.56 -12.99
C ARG A 216 -3.72 18.18 -13.03
N LEU A 217 -3.42 17.65 -11.86
CA LEU A 217 -2.94 16.31 -11.61
C LEU A 217 -3.99 15.57 -10.79
N SER A 218 -4.40 14.38 -11.22
CA SER A 218 -5.30 13.52 -10.46
C SER A 218 -4.72 12.11 -10.43
N VAL A 219 -4.39 11.62 -9.24
CA VAL A 219 -4.04 10.22 -8.99
C VAL A 219 -5.26 9.54 -8.36
N GLN A 220 -5.72 8.44 -8.93
CA GLN A 220 -6.91 7.72 -8.47
C GLN A 220 -6.60 6.23 -8.30
N ARG A 221 -6.99 5.67 -7.16
CA ARG A 221 -6.97 4.23 -6.91
C ARG A 221 -8.26 3.63 -7.44
N ASP A 222 -8.10 2.55 -8.20
CA ASP A 222 -9.19 1.80 -8.81
C ASP A 222 -10.26 2.74 -9.40
N PRO A 223 -9.90 3.49 -10.46
CA PRO A 223 -10.90 4.30 -11.14
C PRO A 223 -11.96 3.37 -11.72
N GLU A 224 -13.23 3.75 -11.58
CA GLU A 224 -14.34 3.02 -12.19
C GLU A 224 -14.04 2.85 -13.69
N ARG A 225 -13.80 1.60 -14.11
CA ARG A 225 -13.69 1.29 -15.54
C ARG A 225 -15.12 1.24 -16.07
N PRO A 226 -15.48 2.06 -17.09
CA PRO A 226 -16.70 1.77 -17.82
C PRO A 226 -16.60 0.32 -18.33
N PRO A 227 -17.70 -0.46 -18.25
CA PRO A 227 -17.68 -1.83 -18.75
C PRO A 227 -17.18 -1.80 -20.19
N ILE A 228 -16.13 -2.56 -20.47
CA ILE A 228 -15.67 -2.76 -21.84
C ILE A 228 -16.84 -3.46 -22.54
N PRO A 229 -17.56 -2.83 -23.50
CA PRO A 229 -18.52 -3.57 -24.29
C PRO A 229 -17.76 -4.74 -24.91
N PRO A 230 -18.35 -5.97 -24.95
CA PRO A 230 -17.65 -7.12 -25.49
C PRO A 230 -17.04 -6.73 -26.83
N ARG A 231 -15.70 -6.70 -26.90
CA ARG A 231 -15.02 -6.52 -28.16
C ARG A 231 -15.38 -7.75 -28.96
N GLU A 232 -16.18 -7.58 -30.02
CA GLU A 232 -16.24 -8.59 -31.07
C GLU A 232 -14.80 -8.95 -31.40
N PRO A 233 -14.42 -10.24 -31.33
CA PRO A 233 -13.04 -10.60 -31.48
C PRO A 233 -12.59 -10.22 -32.90
N ALA A 234 -11.60 -9.34 -32.98
CA ALA A 234 -11.03 -8.86 -34.22
C ALA A 234 -10.13 -9.92 -34.87
N TYR A 235 -10.58 -11.18 -34.96
CA TYR A 235 -10.13 -12.08 -36.01
C TYR A 235 -11.10 -11.95 -37.18
N ARG A 236 -11.05 -10.80 -37.87
CA ARG A 236 -11.51 -10.81 -39.26
C ARG A 236 -10.43 -11.56 -40.03
N THR A 237 -10.69 -12.81 -40.33
CA THR A 237 -9.92 -13.64 -41.27
C THR A 237 -9.71 -12.83 -42.55
N MET A 238 -8.53 -12.23 -42.70
CA MET A 238 -8.06 -11.68 -43.98
C MET A 238 -7.57 -12.84 -44.85
N HIS A 239 -8.45 -13.79 -45.14
CA HIS A 239 -8.27 -14.69 -46.26
C HIS A 239 -9.60 -14.73 -47.00
N PRO A 240 -9.68 -14.21 -48.23
CA PRO A 240 -10.79 -14.53 -49.09
C PRO A 240 -10.67 -16.01 -49.41
N THR A 241 -11.45 -16.86 -48.74
CA THR A 241 -11.61 -18.27 -49.13
C THR A 241 -12.47 -18.29 -50.39
N GLY A 242 -11.89 -17.88 -51.51
CA GLY A 242 -12.29 -18.35 -52.82
C GLY A 242 -11.53 -19.65 -53.07
N GLY A 243 -12.21 -20.79 -52.90
CA GLY A 243 -11.68 -22.11 -53.21
C GLY A 243 -11.79 -23.07 -52.04
N GLU A 244 -12.47 -24.19 -52.28
CA GLU A 244 -12.52 -25.37 -51.42
C GLU A 244 -11.10 -25.96 -51.28
N ASP A 245 -10.43 -25.74 -50.15
CA ASP A 245 -9.11 -26.29 -49.91
C ASP A 245 -9.25 -27.67 -49.23
N GLU A 246 -9.48 -28.71 -50.03
CA GLU A 246 -9.56 -30.12 -49.62
C GLU A 246 -8.34 -30.54 -48.77
N ALA A 247 -7.19 -29.91 -48.98
CA ALA A 247 -5.96 -30.16 -48.23
C ALA A 247 -6.07 -29.81 -46.74
N GLY A 248 -6.85 -28.79 -46.38
CA GLY A 248 -7.07 -28.37 -44.98
C GLY A 248 -7.90 -29.38 -44.19
N ILE A 249 -8.87 -30.02 -44.84
CA ILE A 249 -9.72 -31.06 -44.24
C ILE A 249 -8.95 -32.40 -44.15
N GLU A 250 -8.11 -32.73 -45.13
CA GLU A 250 -7.29 -33.95 -45.10
C GLU A 250 -6.28 -33.92 -43.94
N LEU A 251 -5.61 -32.78 -43.71
CA LEU A 251 -4.65 -32.62 -42.61
C LEU A 251 -5.30 -32.72 -41.22
N ALA A 252 -6.53 -32.20 -41.07
CA ALA A 252 -7.27 -32.31 -39.83
C ALA A 252 -7.71 -33.77 -39.57
N SER A 253 -8.14 -34.49 -40.60
CA SER A 253 -8.54 -35.89 -40.52
C SER A 253 -7.37 -36.81 -40.17
N ARG A 254 -6.21 -36.68 -40.84
CA ARG A 254 -5.01 -37.48 -40.53
C ARG A 254 -4.51 -37.30 -39.10
N ARG A 255 -4.61 -36.08 -38.56
CA ARG A 255 -4.16 -35.78 -37.19
C ARG A 255 -5.09 -36.38 -36.13
N ALA A 256 -6.38 -36.46 -36.43
CA ALA A 256 -7.37 -37.11 -35.57
C ALA A 256 -7.21 -38.64 -35.56
N GLU A 257 -6.88 -39.26 -36.70
CA GLU A 257 -6.59 -40.69 -36.80
C GLU A 257 -5.33 -41.07 -36.01
N TRP A 258 -4.24 -40.30 -36.15
CA TRP A 258 -3.00 -40.53 -35.39
C TRP A 258 -3.21 -40.49 -33.86
N HIS A 259 -4.01 -39.53 -33.34
CA HIS A 259 -4.37 -39.49 -31.92
C HIS A 259 -5.18 -40.72 -31.45
N ARG A 260 -5.92 -41.37 -32.36
CA ARG A 260 -6.77 -42.52 -32.03
C ARG A 260 -5.99 -43.84 -32.00
N GLU A 261 -4.95 -43.97 -32.82
CA GLU A 261 -4.02 -45.12 -32.81
C GLU A 261 -3.10 -45.10 -31.58
N VAL A 262 -2.55 -43.94 -31.21
CA VAL A 262 -1.70 -43.78 -30.02
C VAL A 262 -2.42 -44.17 -28.72
N LEU A 263 -3.75 -44.02 -28.68
CA LEU A 263 -4.56 -44.46 -27.54
C LEU A 263 -4.83 -45.98 -27.53
N HIS A 264 -4.80 -46.65 -28.68
CA HIS A 264 -4.94 -48.12 -28.76
C HIS A 264 -3.62 -48.85 -28.49
N GLU A 265 -2.47 -48.34 -28.95
CA GLU A 265 -1.15 -48.94 -28.67
C GLU A 265 -0.80 -48.94 -27.17
N ASN A 266 -1.30 -47.96 -26.41
CA ASN A 266 -1.05 -47.88 -24.97
C ASN A 266 -1.96 -48.80 -24.13
N LEU A 267 -2.95 -49.45 -24.73
CA LEU A 267 -3.88 -50.37 -24.03
C LEU A 267 -3.29 -51.77 -23.86
N ASP A 268 -2.45 -52.24 -24.80
CA ASP A 268 -1.84 -53.57 -24.77
C ASP A 268 -0.53 -53.65 -23.94
N SER A 269 0.01 -52.51 -23.49
CA SER A 269 1.26 -52.45 -22.70
C SER A 269 1.05 -52.58 -21.18
N LEU A 270 -0.17 -52.83 -20.71
CA LEU A 270 -0.45 -53.08 -19.31
C LEU A 270 -0.70 -54.58 -19.10
N HIS A 271 0.35 -55.36 -18.83
CA HIS A 271 0.31 -56.52 -17.90
C HIS A 271 1.70 -57.15 -17.66
N HIS A 272 2.10 -57.15 -16.38
CA HIS A 272 3.10 -58.00 -15.66
C HIS A 272 4.61 -57.70 -15.86
N THR A 273 5.35 -57.34 -14.80
CA THR A 273 5.88 -58.25 -13.76
C THR A 273 6.18 -57.46 -12.47
N ALA A 274 5.63 -57.84 -11.31
CA ALA A 274 6.19 -58.80 -10.36
C ALA A 274 7.50 -58.36 -9.67
N THR A 275 7.36 -57.53 -8.62
CA THR A 275 8.24 -57.53 -7.43
C THR A 275 7.34 -57.29 -6.22
N GLY A 276 7.35 -58.23 -5.26
CA GLY A 276 6.43 -58.27 -4.13
C GLY A 276 6.93 -57.48 -2.93
N ASP A 277 6.13 -56.52 -2.47
CA ASP A 277 5.57 -56.39 -1.12
C ASP A 277 4.53 -55.24 -1.13
N PRO A 278 3.58 -55.18 -0.18
CA PRO A 278 2.15 -55.17 -0.47
C PRO A 278 1.55 -53.77 -0.77
N PRO A 279 0.63 -53.61 -1.75
CA PRO A 279 -0.21 -52.42 -1.84
C PRO A 279 -1.39 -52.59 -0.89
N GLY A 280 -1.14 -52.32 0.39
CA GLY A 280 -2.08 -52.57 1.46
C GLY A 280 -1.88 -51.68 2.68
N GLU A 281 -1.48 -50.42 2.49
CA GLU A 281 -1.75 -49.38 3.48
C GLU A 281 -2.35 -48.17 2.78
N SER A 282 -3.64 -47.99 3.05
CA SER A 282 -4.40 -46.76 2.86
C SER A 282 -3.56 -45.54 3.27
N ARG A 283 -2.98 -44.85 2.29
CA ARG A 283 -2.69 -43.42 2.42
C ARG A 283 -3.66 -42.67 1.53
N PRO A 284 -4.55 -41.83 2.12
CA PRO A 284 -5.42 -40.98 1.32
C PRO A 284 -4.53 -40.14 0.40
N ARG A 285 -4.97 -39.95 -0.85
CA ARG A 285 -4.46 -38.85 -1.69
C ARG A 285 -4.40 -37.62 -0.80
N HIS A 286 -3.25 -36.95 -0.77
CA HIS A 286 -3.10 -35.65 -0.13
C HIS A 286 -4.41 -34.88 -0.27
N PRO A 287 -4.91 -34.20 0.78
CA PRO A 287 -5.97 -33.23 0.56
C PRO A 287 -5.40 -32.26 -0.48
N VAL A 288 -5.79 -32.46 -1.74
CA VAL A 288 -5.97 -31.34 -2.65
C VAL A 288 -7.07 -30.62 -1.93
N VAL A 289 -6.66 -29.67 -1.10
CA VAL A 289 -7.54 -28.61 -0.67
C VAL A 289 -7.98 -28.04 -2.01
N PHE A 290 -9.12 -28.51 -2.51
CA PHE A 290 -9.99 -27.67 -3.27
C PHE A 290 -10.42 -26.62 -2.24
N THR A 291 -9.52 -25.69 -1.99
CA THR A 291 -9.91 -24.33 -1.79
C THR A 291 -10.55 -24.03 -3.14
N ARG A 292 -11.86 -24.28 -3.19
CA ARG A 292 -12.72 -23.27 -3.75
C ARG A 292 -12.51 -22.06 -2.85
N GLU A 293 -11.34 -21.42 -2.97
CA GLU A 293 -11.27 -20.00 -2.94
C GLU A 293 -12.36 -19.63 -3.92
N ARG A 294 -13.51 -19.22 -3.37
CA ARG A 294 -14.32 -18.26 -4.07
C ARG A 294 -13.29 -17.26 -4.55
N ARG A 295 -13.01 -17.22 -5.86
CA ARG A 295 -12.38 -16.06 -6.48
C ARG A 295 -13.18 -14.88 -5.96
N ARG A 296 -12.69 -14.24 -4.91
CA ARG A 296 -13.19 -12.99 -4.40
C ARG A 296 -12.09 -12.01 -4.71
N THR A 297 -12.29 -11.41 -5.88
CA THR A 297 -11.97 -10.02 -6.16
C THR A 297 -10.49 -9.64 -6.01
N ASP A 298 -9.71 -10.18 -6.93
CA ASP A 298 -8.48 -9.59 -7.46
C ASP A 298 -8.79 -8.27 -8.20
N THR A 299 -9.41 -7.31 -7.50
CA THR A 299 -9.77 -5.99 -8.04
C THR A 299 -8.78 -4.94 -7.57
N ALA A 300 -7.84 -4.66 -8.46
CA ALA A 300 -7.33 -3.32 -8.80
C ALA A 300 -6.35 -2.63 -7.84
N GLN A 301 -5.13 -3.17 -7.87
CA GLN A 301 -3.89 -2.52 -7.48
C GLN A 301 -3.37 -1.55 -8.53
N VAL A 302 -4.20 -0.59 -8.94
CA VAL A 302 -3.86 0.30 -10.04
C VAL A 302 -4.10 1.75 -9.65
N PHE A 303 -3.08 2.57 -9.87
CA PHE A 303 -3.22 4.01 -9.90
C PHE A 303 -3.39 4.49 -11.33
N LEU A 304 -4.46 5.23 -11.58
CA LEU A 304 -4.62 6.04 -12.77
C LEU A 304 -4.22 7.48 -12.45
N THR A 305 -3.17 7.93 -13.10
CA THR A 305 -2.72 9.32 -13.08
C THR A 305 -3.21 10.02 -14.33
N ILE A 306 -3.94 11.11 -14.16
CA ILE A 306 -4.42 11.99 -15.23
C ILE A 306 -3.73 13.34 -15.07
N ILE A 307 -3.12 13.83 -16.14
CA ILE A 307 -2.38 15.08 -16.20
C ILE A 307 -2.97 15.96 -17.30
N GLU A 308 -3.37 17.17 -16.91
CA GLU A 308 -3.85 18.22 -17.81
C GLU A 308 -2.95 19.45 -17.64
N ILE A 309 -2.43 20.00 -18.73
CA ILE A 309 -1.58 21.20 -18.73
C ILE A 309 -2.04 22.14 -19.85
N GLY A 310 -2.45 23.35 -19.49
CA GLY A 310 -3.06 24.31 -20.41
C GLY A 310 -4.23 23.70 -21.16
N GLU A 311 -4.25 23.88 -22.48
CA GLU A 311 -5.26 23.32 -23.40
C GLU A 311 -4.83 21.99 -24.04
N SER A 312 -3.74 21.39 -23.56
CA SER A 312 -3.24 20.12 -24.12
C SER A 312 -4.18 18.96 -23.80
N ALA A 313 -4.21 17.96 -24.68
CA ALA A 313 -4.95 16.73 -24.43
C ALA A 313 -4.49 16.05 -23.12
N PRO A 314 -5.42 15.50 -22.32
CA PRO A 314 -5.09 14.89 -21.03
C PRO A 314 -4.20 13.66 -21.23
N LEU A 315 -3.08 13.63 -20.51
CA LEU A 315 -2.16 12.51 -20.49
C LEU A 315 -2.59 11.53 -19.39
N ARG A 316 -2.72 10.25 -19.73
CA ARG A 316 -3.14 9.19 -18.81
C ARG A 316 -2.01 8.20 -18.62
N HIS A 317 -1.68 7.92 -17.38
CA HIS A 317 -0.68 6.92 -17.00
C HIS A 317 -1.28 5.95 -15.99
N VAL A 318 -1.08 4.66 -16.25
CA VAL A 318 -1.58 3.58 -15.41
C VAL A 318 -0.38 2.88 -14.78
N GLN A 319 -0.34 2.86 -13.45
CA GLN A 319 0.72 2.24 -12.66
C GLN A 319 0.15 1.10 -11.83
N GLN A 320 0.80 -0.06 -11.83
CA GLN A 320 0.50 -1.12 -10.87
C GLN A 320 1.16 -0.80 -9.52
N VAL A 321 0.43 -1.04 -8.44
CA VAL A 321 0.87 -0.79 -7.07
C VAL A 321 0.88 -2.11 -6.34
N GLU A 322 2.01 -2.54 -5.80
CA GLU A 322 2.09 -3.84 -5.11
C GLU A 322 1.14 -3.95 -3.92
N HIS A 323 0.71 -5.18 -3.62
CA HIS A 323 -0.04 -5.47 -2.40
C HIS A 323 0.86 -5.20 -1.20
N GLN A 324 0.39 -4.35 -0.30
CA GLN A 324 1.12 -4.05 0.92
C GLN A 324 0.40 -4.69 2.10
N ASP A 325 0.60 -6.00 2.26
CA ASP A 325 0.23 -6.66 3.51
C ASP A 325 1.16 -6.22 4.65
N GLU A 326 0.68 -6.43 5.87
CA GLU A 326 1.36 -5.99 7.10
C GLU A 326 2.74 -6.61 7.27
N ALA A 327 2.91 -7.88 6.89
CA ALA A 327 4.19 -8.58 6.99
C ALA A 327 5.22 -7.99 6.03
N THR A 328 4.82 -7.71 4.78
CA THR A 328 5.67 -7.10 3.76
C THR A 328 6.07 -5.68 4.17
N LEU A 329 5.12 -4.90 4.70
CA LEU A 329 5.41 -3.55 5.21
C LEU A 329 6.36 -3.56 6.40
N LEU A 330 6.20 -4.52 7.32
CA LEU A 330 7.09 -4.67 8.46
C LEU A 330 8.50 -5.06 7.98
N LEU A 331 8.62 -5.99 7.04
CA LEU A 331 9.92 -6.39 6.48
C LEU A 331 10.64 -5.23 5.77
N ASP A 332 9.93 -4.46 4.94
CA ASP A 332 10.50 -3.27 4.26
C ASP A 332 10.96 -2.22 5.28
N LEU A 333 10.15 -1.98 6.32
CA LEU A 333 10.45 -1.05 7.41
C LEU A 333 11.69 -1.50 8.22
N LEU A 334 11.79 -2.78 8.56
CA LEU A 334 12.93 -3.33 9.28
C LEU A 334 14.22 -3.28 8.43
N ALA A 335 14.10 -3.38 7.10
CA ALA A 335 15.23 -3.31 6.17
C ALA A 335 15.69 -1.87 5.87
N THR A 336 14.77 -0.91 5.83
CA THR A 336 15.07 0.49 5.46
C THR A 336 15.35 1.41 6.66
N GLY A 337 15.01 0.96 7.86
CA GLY A 337 15.21 1.69 9.11
C GLY A 337 14.03 2.58 9.49
N THR A 338 14.02 3.02 10.74
CA THR A 338 12.87 3.68 11.40
C THR A 338 13.07 5.16 11.67
N HIS A 339 14.18 5.73 11.20
CA HIS A 339 14.51 7.15 11.34
C HIS A 339 14.16 7.91 10.06
N ASP A 340 12.87 8.18 9.85
CA ASP A 340 12.40 8.96 8.70
C ASP A 340 12.14 10.43 9.07
N SER A 341 13.07 11.31 8.68
CA SER A 341 12.91 12.77 8.92
C SER A 341 11.76 13.38 8.13
N VAL A 342 11.40 12.81 6.97
CA VAL A 342 10.26 13.24 6.16
C VAL A 342 8.97 12.88 6.88
N PHE A 343 8.88 11.66 7.41
CA PHE A 343 7.77 11.24 8.27
C PHE A 343 7.61 12.20 9.45
N ASN A 344 8.68 12.46 10.21
CA ASN A 344 8.60 13.31 11.41
C ASN A 344 8.07 14.72 11.10
N ARG A 345 8.58 15.37 10.04
CA ARG A 345 8.09 16.69 9.62
C ARG A 345 6.63 16.63 9.11
N SER A 346 6.28 15.56 8.40
CA SER A 346 4.93 15.36 7.86
C SER A 346 3.91 15.14 8.96
N LEU A 347 4.25 14.34 9.98
CA LEU A 347 3.42 14.08 11.15
C LEU A 347 3.15 15.36 11.94
N LEU A 348 4.16 16.21 12.17
CA LEU A 348 3.96 17.49 12.85
C LEU A 348 2.99 18.41 12.07
N ARG A 349 3.12 18.49 10.75
CA ARG A 349 2.20 19.27 9.89
C ARG A 349 0.80 18.65 9.80
N ALA A 350 0.69 17.33 9.75
CA ALA A 350 -0.57 16.61 9.78
C ALA A 350 -1.31 16.86 11.12
N PHE A 351 -0.58 16.81 12.23
CA PHE A 351 -1.13 17.11 13.55
C PHE A 351 -1.59 18.57 13.68
N GLU A 352 -0.83 19.54 13.15
CA GLU A 352 -1.25 20.95 13.11
C GLU A 352 -2.63 21.13 12.46
N LEU A 353 -2.88 20.43 11.36
CA LEU A 353 -4.17 20.39 10.66
C LEU A 353 -5.24 19.68 11.51
N MET A 354 -4.97 18.45 11.94
CA MET A 354 -5.91 17.63 12.71
C MET A 354 -6.34 18.30 14.03
N ARG A 355 -5.51 19.18 14.60
CA ARG A 355 -5.84 19.98 15.78
C ARG A 355 -6.85 21.10 15.53
N LYS A 356 -7.00 21.54 14.28
CA LYS A 356 -7.90 22.64 13.90
C LYS A 356 -9.27 22.17 13.41
N VAL A 357 -9.46 20.86 13.21
CA VAL A 357 -10.62 20.27 12.50
C VAL A 357 -11.37 19.26 13.35
#